data_AF-A0A820PLC2-F1
#
_entry.id   AF-A0A820PLC2-F1
#
_cell.length_a   1.000
_cell.length_b   1.000
_cell.length_c   1.000
_cell.angle_alpha   90.00
_cell.angle_beta   90.00
_cell.angle_gamma   90.00
#
_symmetry.space_group_name_H-M   'P 1'
#
loop_
_entity.id
_entity.type
_entity.pdbx_description
1 polymer ?
#
loop_
_entity_poly.entity_id
_entity_poly.type
_entity_poly.pdbx_seq_one_letter_code
_entity_poly.pdbx_strand_id
1 'polypeptide(L)' 'MSSVVQKEVEIYVIFCKLTSVNTIQGKFEGEIDIVSSWLDTIHGNYDHERHWNPRLVYENIMDKD' A
#
# COMPACT_ATOMS: atom_id res chain seq x y z
N MET A 1 18.13 12.21 -22.67
CA MET A 1 17.82 11.68 -21.32
C MET A 1 16.30 11.61 -21.24
N SER A 2 15.72 10.43 -21.01
CA SER A 2 14.26 10.31 -20.82
C SER A 2 13.90 10.95 -19.49
N SER A 3 13.01 11.94 -19.49
CA SER A 3 12.45 12.51 -18.26
C SER A 3 11.66 11.42 -17.53
N VAL A 4 12.02 11.14 -16.27
CA VAL A 4 11.20 10.29 -15.41
C VAL A 4 9.91 11.04 -15.14
N VAL A 5 8.80 10.55 -15.70
CA VAL A 5 7.47 11.09 -15.41
C VAL A 5 7.09 10.63 -14.02
N GLN A 6 6.97 11.58 -13.08
CA GLN A 6 6.44 11.29 -11.75
C GLN A 6 4.98 10.87 -11.88
N LYS A 7 4.60 9.76 -11.24
CA LYS A 7 3.21 9.32 -11.10
C LYS A 7 2.75 9.65 -9.69
N GLU A 8 1.61 10.30 -9.59
CA GLU A 8 0.92 10.48 -8.32
C GLU A 8 0.15 9.19 -7.99
N VAL A 9 0.31 8.71 -6.75
CA VAL A 9 -0.37 7.51 -6.24
C VAL A 9 -1.18 7.93 -5.02
N GLU A 10 -2.50 7.81 -5.13
CA GLU A 10 -3.41 7.99 -4.01
C GLU A 10 -3.50 6.68 -3.24
N ILE A 11 -3.35 6.75 -1.92
CA ILE A 11 -3.40 5.58 -1.03
C ILE A 11 -4.48 5.81 0.02
N TYR A 12 -5.42 4.89 0.08
CA TYR A 12 -6.45 4.81 1.11
C TYR A 12 -6.16 3.62 2.01
N VAL A 13 -6.05 3.90 3.31
CA VAL A 13 -5.87 2.87 4.35
C VAL A 13 -7.13 2.85 5.19
N ILE A 14 -7.80 1.70 5.21
CA ILE A 14 -9.03 1.47 5.96
C ILE A 14 -8.70 0.55 7.13
N PHE A 15 -8.89 1.03 8.36
CA PHE A 15 -8.72 0.22 9.56
C PHE A 15 -9.99 -0.56 9.84
N CYS A 16 -9.98 -1.86 9.56
CA CYS A 16 -11.14 -2.73 9.70
C CYS A 16 -11.28 -3.24 11.14
N LYS A 17 -10.16 -3.59 11.78
CA LYS A 17 -10.12 -4.09 13.15
C LYS A 17 -8.82 -3.72 13.85
N LEU A 18 -8.93 -3.48 15.15
CA LEU A 18 -7.77 -3.25 16.02
C LEU A 18 -7.89 -4.13 17.27
N THR A 19 -6.86 -4.93 17.55
CA THR A 19 -6.79 -5.91 18.63
C THR A 19 -5.44 -5.89 19.33
N SER A 20 -5.33 -6.61 20.45
CA SER A 20 -4.06 -6.93 21.13
C SER A 20 -3.19 -5.69 21.43
N VAL A 21 -3.82 -4.61 21.90
CA VAL A 21 -3.13 -3.35 22.20
C VAL A 21 -2.27 -3.51 23.44
N ASN A 22 -0.95 -3.47 23.25
CA ASN A 22 0.03 -3.45 24.32
C ASN A 22 0.57 -2.03 24.48
N THR A 23 0.08 -1.32 25.49
CA THR A 23 0.46 0.09 25.76
C THR A 23 1.86 0.23 26.34
N ILE A 24 2.40 -0.80 27.00
CA ILE A 24 3.77 -0.79 27.54
C ILE A 24 4.79 -0.86 26.41
N GLN A 25 4.50 -1.66 25.38
CA GLN A 25 5.39 -1.85 24.23
C GLN A 25 5.04 -0.96 23.03
N GLY A 26 3.90 -0.24 23.08
CA GLY A 26 3.42 0.60 21.99
C GLY A 26 3.03 -0.19 20.74
N LYS A 27 2.46 -1.40 20.91
CA LYS A 27 2.13 -2.32 19.80
C LYS A 27 0.64 -2.61 19.75
N PHE A 28 0.14 -2.91 18.55
CA PHE A 28 -1.20 -3.42 18.34
C PHE A 28 -1.21 -4.39 17.15
N GLU A 29 -2.21 -5.25 17.10
CA GLU A 29 -2.52 -6.04 15.92
C GLU A 29 -3.67 -5.35 15.19
N GLY A 30 -3.56 -5.20 13.88
CA GLY A 30 -4.57 -4.54 13.05
C GLY A 30 -4.90 -5.36 11.82
N GLU A 31 -6.17 -5.36 11.45
CA GLU A 31 -6.63 -5.76 10.13
C GLU A 31 -6.92 -4.48 9.34
N ILE A 32 -6.23 -4.32 8.22
CA ILE A 32 -6.32 -3.12 7.39
C ILE A 32 -6.54 -3.53 5.93
N ASP A 33 -7.39 -2.77 5.24
CA ASP A 33 -7.51 -2.82 3.79
C ASP A 33 -6.78 -1.63 3.19
N ILE A 34 -6.02 -1.87 2.13
CA ILE A 34 -5.25 -0.84 1.46
C ILE A 34 -5.61 -0.82 -0.01
N VAL A 35 -6.05 0.36 -0.45
CA VAL A 35 -6.44 0.63 -1.82
C VAL A 35 -5.51 1.70 -2.36
N SER A 36 -4.83 1.41 -3.47
CA SER A 36 -3.99 2.36 -4.18
C SER A 36 -4.54 2.64 -5.57
N SER A 37 -4.56 3.92 -5.96
CA SER A 37 -5.04 4.39 -7.26
C SER A 37 -4.01 5.31 -7.89
N TRP A 38 -3.84 5.26 -9.20
CA TRP A 38 -2.99 6.16 -9.97
C TRP A 38 -3.51 6.31 -11.39
N LEU A 39 -3.18 7.43 -12.01
CA LEU A 39 -3.50 7.66 -13.42
C LEU A 39 -2.47 6.98 -14.32
N ASP A 40 -2.96 6.25 -15.32
CA ASP A 40 -2.15 5.67 -16.38
C ASP A 40 -2.78 5.91 -17.75
N THR A 41 -1.96 5.92 -18.79
CA THR A 41 -2.43 6.08 -20.18
C THR A 41 -2.80 4.75 -20.84
N ILE A 42 -3.05 3.72 -20.02
CA ILE A 42 -3.39 2.38 -20.48
C ILE A 42 -4.84 2.37 -20.95
N HIS A 43 -5.04 1.98 -22.20
CA HIS A 43 -6.37 1.76 -22.78
C HIS A 43 -6.59 0.25 -22.93
N GLY A 44 -7.53 -0.31 -22.17
CA GLY A 44 -7.89 -1.74 -22.21
C GLY A 44 -7.77 -2.42 -20.85
N ASN A 45 -7.67 -3.76 -20.86
CA ASN A 45 -7.55 -4.55 -19.64
C ASN A 45 -6.16 -4.36 -19.02
N TYR A 46 -6.14 -4.02 -17.73
CA TYR A 46 -4.91 -3.86 -16.96
C TYR A 46 -4.30 -5.22 -16.62
N ASP A 47 -3.04 -5.45 -17.02
CA ASP A 47 -2.23 -6.62 -16.66
C ASP A 47 -1.12 -6.21 -15.68
N HIS A 48 -1.20 -6.71 -14.44
CA HIS A 48 -0.26 -6.39 -13.38
C HIS A 48 1.19 -6.81 -13.67
N GLU A 49 1.43 -7.82 -14.52
CA GLU A 49 2.79 -8.28 -14.83
C GLU A 49 3.47 -7.41 -15.90
N ARG A 50 2.67 -6.72 -16.72
CA ARG A 50 3.17 -5.93 -17.87
C ARG A 50 3.19 -4.44 -17.64
N HIS A 51 2.50 -3.98 -16.60
CA HIS A 51 2.40 -2.57 -16.27
C HIS A 51 3.09 -2.26 -14.95
N TRP A 52 3.53 -1.00 -14.83
CA TRP A 52 4.10 -0.53 -13.59
C TRP A 52 3.01 -0.51 -12.50
N ASN A 53 3.39 -0.99 -11.31
CA ASN A 53 2.58 -0.96 -10.10
C ASN A 53 3.42 -0.32 -8.98
N PRO A 54 2.83 0.52 -8.12
CA PRO A 54 3.52 1.01 -6.94
C PRO A 54 3.79 -0.15 -5.99
N ARG A 55 5.04 -0.25 -5.51
CA ARG A 55 5.37 -1.14 -4.41
C ARG A 55 5.03 -0.44 -3.09
N LEU A 56 4.05 -0.97 -2.37
CA LEU A 56 3.72 -0.52 -1.02
C LEU A 56 4.59 -1.28 0.00
N VAL A 57 5.20 -0.55 0.93
CA VAL A 57 6.08 -1.10 1.96
C VAL A 57 5.66 -0.55 3.31
N TYR A 58 5.62 -1.41 4.31
CA TYR A 58 5.33 -1.04 5.70
C TYR A 58 6.60 -1.11 6.52
N GLU A 59 7.01 0.01 7.11
CA GLU A 59 8.27 0.07 7.87
C GLU A 59 8.12 -0.41 9.33
N ASN A 60 6.90 -0.35 9.88
CA ASN A 60 6.62 -0.61 11.29
C ASN A 60 5.77 -1.89 11.51
N ILE A 61 5.89 -2.89 10.63
CA ILE A 61 5.33 -4.22 10.87
C ILE A 61 6.39 -5.05 11.56
N MET A 62 6.07 -5.57 12.75
CA MET A 62 6.82 -6.68 13.30
C MET A 62 6.30 -7.95 12.63
N ASP A 63 7.18 -8.70 11.96
CA ASP A 63 6.83 -9.97 11.34
C ASP A 63 6.11 -10.88 12.35
N LYS A 64 5.08 -11.58 11.88
CA LYS A 64 4.58 -12.76 12.58
C LYS A 64 5.63 -13.86 12.43
N ASP A 65 6.19 -14.32 13.54
CA ASP A 65 6.91 -15.60 13.61
C ASP A 65 6.03 -16.76 13.10
#